data_AF-A0A1Y0D2J7-F1
#
_entry.id   AF-A0A1Y0D2J7-F1
#
_cell.length_a   1.000
_cell.length_b   1.000
_cell.length_c   1.000
_cell.angle_alpha   90.00
_cell.angle_beta   90.00
_cell.angle_gamma   90.00
#
_symmetry.space_group_name_H-M   'P 1'
#
loop_
_entity.id
_entity.type
_entity.pdbx_description
1 polymer ?
#
loop_
_entity_poly.entity_id
_entity_poly.type
_entity_poly.pdbx_seq_one_letter_code
_entity_poly.pdbx_strand_id
1 'polypeptide(L)'
;MTALSDAAIRVRSALEERGLETPMKSNNLTADDKQARITGLMTEMMDVLGLDLADDSLAETPQRIAKMYVREIFSGLDYSYFPKITMIDNKMKVDEMVQVRDITLTSTCEHHFITIDGRATVAYIPRSKVIGLSKINRIVQFFARRPQVQERLTQQILVALQTLLESDDVAVSISATHYCVKARGVMDATSSTTTTSLGGIFKSRAETRHEFLSGIVR
;
A
#
# COMPACT_ATOMS: atom_id res chain seq x y z
N MET A 1 -24.00 3.17 1.62
CA MET A 1 -22.58 3.51 1.86
C MET A 1 -22.42 3.70 3.36
N THR A 2 -21.58 2.89 4.01
CA THR A 2 -21.16 3.18 5.38
C THR A 2 -20.32 4.44 5.37
N ALA A 3 -20.57 5.36 6.31
CA ALA A 3 -19.76 6.56 6.46
C ALA A 3 -18.28 6.18 6.69
N LEU A 4 -17.35 6.92 6.08
CA LEU A 4 -15.93 6.72 6.31
C LEU A 4 -15.62 7.01 7.79
N SER A 5 -14.67 6.27 8.37
CA SER A 5 -14.20 6.57 9.72
C SER A 5 -13.44 7.90 9.76
N ASP A 6 -13.44 8.58 10.91
CA ASP A 6 -12.67 9.82 11.09
C ASP A 6 -11.19 9.65 10.75
N ALA A 7 -10.60 8.51 11.12
CA ALA A 7 -9.22 8.16 10.78
C ALA A 7 -9.00 8.13 9.26
N ALA A 8 -9.94 7.50 8.52
CA ALA A 8 -9.87 7.41 7.07
C ALA A 8 -10.00 8.80 6.42
N ILE A 9 -10.91 9.64 6.91
CA ILE A 9 -11.12 11.01 6.44
C ILE A 9 -9.86 11.84 6.66
N ARG A 10 -9.32 11.89 7.90
CA ARG A 10 -8.11 12.67 8.22
C ARG A 10 -6.92 12.26 7.35
N VAL A 11 -6.69 10.95 7.20
CA VAL A 11 -5.58 10.43 6.39
C VAL A 11 -5.74 10.79 4.93
N ARG A 12 -6.94 10.60 4.37
CA ARG A 12 -7.23 10.96 2.98
C ARG A 12 -6.99 12.46 2.72
N SER A 13 -7.53 13.33 3.57
CA SER A 13 -7.36 14.78 3.45
C SER A 13 -5.87 15.18 3.51
N ALA A 14 -5.11 14.61 4.45
CA ALA A 14 -3.68 14.88 4.57
C ALA A 14 -2.87 14.44 3.33
N LEU A 15 -3.28 13.36 2.65
CA LEU A 15 -2.66 12.91 1.40
C LEU A 15 -3.04 13.79 0.22
N GLU A 16 -4.31 14.19 0.12
CA GLU A 16 -4.81 15.10 -0.92
C GLU A 16 -4.13 16.48 -0.83
N GLU A 17 -4.02 17.06 0.38
CA GLU A 17 -3.32 18.34 0.63
C GLU A 17 -1.84 18.30 0.22
N ARG A 18 -1.18 17.14 0.35
CA ARG A 18 0.22 16.95 -0.02
C ARG A 18 0.41 16.51 -1.48
N GLY A 19 -0.67 16.35 -2.25
CA GLY A 19 -0.61 15.83 -3.62
C GLY A 19 -0.08 14.40 -3.72
N LEU A 20 -0.24 13.61 -2.66
CA LEU A 20 0.27 12.23 -2.56
C LEU A 20 -0.80 11.17 -2.78
N GLU A 21 -2.07 11.56 -2.89
CA GLU A 21 -3.13 10.60 -3.16
C GLU A 21 -2.96 9.93 -4.53
N THR A 22 -3.45 8.70 -4.63
CA THR A 22 -3.47 7.95 -5.90
C THR A 22 -4.34 8.69 -6.91
N PRO A 23 -3.89 8.87 -8.17
CA PRO A 23 -4.68 9.58 -9.18
C PRO A 23 -6.01 8.86 -9.43
N MET A 24 -7.11 9.45 -8.98
CA MET A 24 -8.45 8.87 -9.05
C MET A 24 -9.43 9.83 -9.71
N LYS A 25 -10.40 9.28 -10.44
CA LYS A 25 -11.57 10.01 -10.96
C LYS A 25 -12.84 9.26 -10.58
N SER A 26 -13.92 10.01 -10.29
CA SER A 26 -15.23 9.37 -10.11
C SER A 26 -15.75 8.85 -11.44
N ASN A 27 -16.38 7.67 -11.41
CA ASN A 27 -17.10 7.10 -12.55
C ASN A 27 -18.53 6.67 -12.20
N ASN A 28 -18.99 6.92 -10.97
CA ASN A 28 -20.33 6.60 -10.45
C ASN A 28 -20.77 5.12 -10.62
N LEU A 29 -19.82 4.19 -10.80
CA LEU A 29 -20.11 2.76 -10.89
C LEU A 29 -20.02 2.09 -9.51
N THR A 30 -20.96 1.20 -9.22
CA THR A 30 -20.86 0.32 -8.05
C THR A 30 -19.75 -0.72 -8.24
N ALA A 31 -19.40 -1.46 -7.17
CA ALA A 31 -18.44 -2.56 -7.29
C ALA A 31 -18.95 -3.64 -8.25
N ASP A 32 -20.25 -3.95 -8.21
CA ASP A 32 -20.86 -4.96 -9.07
C ASP A 32 -20.86 -4.51 -10.54
N ASP A 33 -21.17 -3.24 -10.82
CA ASP A 33 -21.09 -2.68 -12.17
C ASP A 33 -19.66 -2.74 -12.73
N LYS A 34 -18.66 -2.38 -11.90
CA LYS A 34 -17.24 -2.46 -12.29
C LYS A 34 -16.85 -3.89 -12.60
N GLN A 35 -17.23 -4.85 -11.75
CA GLN A 35 -16.90 -6.25 -11.95
C GLN A 35 -17.53 -6.79 -13.24
N ALA A 36 -18.83 -6.54 -13.48
CA ALA A 36 -19.50 -6.96 -14.70
C ALA A 36 -18.84 -6.37 -15.96
N ARG A 37 -18.53 -5.07 -15.94
CA ARG A 37 -17.90 -4.41 -17.09
C ARG A 37 -16.47 -4.89 -17.34
N ILE A 38 -15.67 -5.09 -16.29
CA ILE A 38 -14.31 -5.62 -16.42
C ILE A 38 -14.34 -7.06 -16.91
N THR A 39 -15.28 -7.91 -16.47
CA THR A 39 -15.43 -9.27 -17.00
C THR A 39 -15.58 -9.23 -18.53
N GLY A 40 -16.48 -8.41 -19.07
CA GLY A 40 -16.65 -8.27 -20.53
C GLY A 40 -15.37 -7.83 -21.24
N LEU A 41 -14.67 -6.81 -20.70
CA LEU A 41 -13.40 -6.33 -21.27
C LEU A 41 -12.31 -7.41 -21.25
N MET A 42 -12.24 -8.22 -20.20
CA MET A 42 -11.26 -9.30 -20.09
C MET A 42 -11.61 -10.46 -21.02
N THR A 43 -12.90 -10.77 -21.21
CA THR A 43 -13.37 -11.73 -22.22
C THR A 43 -12.94 -11.30 -23.62
N GLU A 44 -13.21 -10.06 -24.02
CA GLU A 44 -12.78 -9.50 -25.31
C GLU A 44 -11.25 -9.54 -25.47
N MET A 45 -10.51 -9.15 -24.43
CA MET A 45 -9.04 -9.19 -24.46
C MET A 45 -8.52 -10.62 -24.66
N MET A 46 -9.10 -11.61 -23.99
CA MET A 46 -8.69 -13.02 -24.13
C MET A 46 -9.02 -13.58 -25.51
N ASP A 47 -10.17 -13.21 -26.09
CA ASP A 47 -10.53 -13.56 -27.47
C ASP A 47 -9.55 -12.95 -28.48
N VAL A 48 -9.16 -11.68 -28.30
CA VAL A 48 -8.14 -11.02 -29.12
C VAL A 48 -6.77 -11.71 -29.02
N LEU A 49 -6.45 -12.32 -27.87
CA LEU A 49 -5.23 -13.14 -27.70
C LEU A 49 -5.34 -14.53 -28.34
N GLY A 50 -6.51 -14.92 -28.86
CA GLY A 50 -6.78 -16.22 -29.45
C GLY A 50 -6.94 -17.35 -28.44
N LEU A 51 -7.35 -17.03 -27.20
CA LEU A 51 -7.59 -18.02 -26.15
C LEU A 51 -8.99 -18.62 -26.30
N ASP A 52 -9.09 -19.95 -26.30
CA ASP A 52 -10.36 -20.66 -26.36
C ASP A 52 -11.06 -20.60 -24.99
N LEU A 53 -12.09 -19.76 -24.87
CA LEU A 53 -12.88 -19.62 -23.65
C LEU A 53 -13.92 -20.74 -23.46
N ALA A 54 -14.04 -21.69 -24.39
CA ALA A 54 -14.80 -22.91 -24.17
C ALA A 54 -14.03 -23.92 -23.28
N ASP A 55 -12.71 -23.76 -23.15
CA ASP A 55 -11.89 -24.53 -22.20
C ASP A 55 -12.35 -24.26 -20.76
N ASP A 56 -12.52 -25.34 -19.99
CA ASP A 56 -13.08 -25.29 -18.63
C ASP A 56 -12.17 -24.53 -17.65
N SER A 57 -10.86 -24.56 -17.88
CA SER A 57 -9.87 -23.83 -17.07
C SER A 57 -9.95 -22.32 -17.33
N LEU A 58 -10.14 -21.92 -18.59
CA LEU A 58 -10.14 -20.52 -19.02
C LEU A 58 -11.51 -19.83 -18.90
N ALA A 59 -12.62 -20.55 -19.00
CA ALA A 59 -13.99 -20.01 -19.05
C ALA A 59 -14.30 -18.99 -17.95
N GLU A 60 -13.81 -19.22 -16.73
CA GLU A 60 -14.06 -18.35 -15.56
C GLU A 60 -12.92 -17.34 -15.28
N THR A 61 -11.88 -17.30 -16.12
CA THR A 61 -10.74 -16.36 -15.94
C THR A 61 -11.15 -14.89 -15.98
N PRO A 62 -12.00 -14.43 -16.93
CA PRO A 62 -12.45 -13.03 -16.96
C PRO A 62 -13.09 -12.59 -15.64
N GLN A 63 -13.94 -13.43 -15.05
CA GLN A 63 -14.66 -13.21 -13.81
C GLN A 63 -13.68 -13.17 -12.63
N ARG A 64 -12.70 -14.09 -12.59
CA ARG A 64 -11.64 -14.11 -11.57
C ARG A 64 -10.81 -12.84 -11.61
N ILE A 65 -10.39 -12.38 -12.79
CA ILE A 65 -9.59 -11.15 -12.94
C ILE A 65 -10.42 -9.92 -12.52
N ALA A 66 -11.68 -9.83 -12.95
CA ALA A 66 -12.57 -8.73 -12.56
C ALA A 66 -12.77 -8.67 -11.05
N LYS A 67 -13.03 -9.82 -10.39
CA LYS A 67 -13.13 -9.91 -8.93
C LYS A 67 -11.83 -9.49 -8.25
N MET A 68 -10.68 -9.98 -8.75
CA MET A 68 -9.36 -9.65 -8.22
C MET A 68 -9.11 -8.14 -8.24
N TYR A 69 -9.37 -7.47 -9.36
CA TYR A 69 -9.20 -6.02 -9.48
C TYR A 69 -10.16 -5.24 -8.59
N VAL A 70 -11.44 -5.59 -8.56
CA VAL A 70 -12.45 -4.78 -7.85
C VAL A 70 -12.43 -5.00 -6.34
N ARG A 71 -12.17 -6.22 -5.88
CA ARG A 71 -12.39 -6.61 -4.47
C ARG A 71 -11.14 -7.01 -3.73
N GLU A 72 -10.03 -7.26 -4.42
CA GLU A 72 -8.83 -7.85 -3.81
C GLU A 72 -7.64 -6.89 -3.94
N ILE A 73 -6.92 -6.93 -5.05
CA ILE A 73 -5.60 -6.28 -5.16
C ILE A 73 -5.68 -4.75 -5.25
N PHE A 74 -6.83 -4.17 -5.60
CA PHE A 74 -7.06 -2.71 -5.59
C PHE A 74 -8.07 -2.24 -4.53
N SER A 75 -8.37 -3.08 -3.54
CA SER A 75 -9.29 -2.75 -2.44
C SER A 75 -8.89 -1.49 -1.66
N GLY A 76 -7.60 -1.16 -1.61
CA GLY A 76 -7.07 0.03 -0.96
C GLY A 76 -7.43 1.35 -1.63
N LEU A 77 -8.01 1.32 -2.84
CA LEU A 77 -8.56 2.51 -3.50
C LEU A 77 -9.85 2.99 -2.84
N ASP A 78 -10.57 2.12 -2.13
CA ASP A 78 -11.78 2.47 -1.40
C ASP A 78 -11.47 2.60 0.10
N TYR A 79 -11.57 3.84 0.60
CA TYR A 79 -11.36 4.18 2.00
C TYR A 79 -12.39 3.55 2.95
N SER A 80 -13.48 2.96 2.46
CA SER A 80 -14.37 2.14 3.29
C SER A 80 -13.66 0.90 3.87
N TYR A 81 -12.58 0.43 3.21
CA TYR A 81 -11.70 -0.63 3.69
C TYR A 81 -10.53 -0.14 4.56
N PHE A 82 -10.46 1.17 4.86
CA PHE A 82 -9.41 1.70 5.71
C PHE A 82 -9.46 1.02 7.10
N PRO A 83 -8.32 0.56 7.66
CA PRO A 83 -8.35 -0.27 8.85
C PRO A 83 -8.87 0.51 10.07
N LYS A 84 -9.70 -0.14 10.90
CA LYS A 84 -10.07 0.39 12.21
C LYS A 84 -8.81 0.58 13.06
N ILE A 85 -8.50 1.84 13.38
CA ILE A 85 -7.33 2.22 14.17
C ILE A 85 -7.63 2.07 15.66
N THR A 86 -6.66 1.57 16.41
CA THR A 86 -6.72 1.44 17.87
C THR A 86 -5.41 1.94 18.45
N MET A 87 -5.49 2.80 19.46
CA MET A 87 -4.36 3.37 20.17
C MET A 87 -4.61 3.31 21.67
N ILE A 88 -3.53 3.31 22.44
CA ILE A 88 -3.55 3.47 23.89
C ILE A 88 -2.71 4.69 24.28
N ASP A 89 -3.00 5.26 25.45
CA ASP A 89 -2.15 6.31 26.01
C ASP A 89 -0.74 5.77 26.30
N ASN A 90 0.28 6.57 26.04
CA ASN A 90 1.67 6.25 26.34
C ASN A 90 1.99 6.44 27.84
N LYS A 91 1.29 5.70 28.72
CA LYS A 91 1.49 5.76 30.18
C LYS A 91 2.87 5.28 30.62
N MET A 92 3.48 4.43 29.79
CA MET A 92 4.82 3.89 29.99
C MET A 92 5.91 4.92 29.68
N LYS A 93 5.56 6.07 29.08
CA LYS A 93 6.49 7.12 28.67
C LYS A 93 7.59 6.59 27.75
N VAL A 94 7.23 5.72 26.80
CA VAL A 94 8.16 5.25 25.77
C VAL A 94 8.60 6.46 24.96
N ASP A 95 9.90 6.73 24.95
CA ASP A 95 10.57 7.80 24.19
C ASP A 95 11.60 7.25 23.19
N GLU A 96 11.78 5.93 23.17
CA GLU A 96 12.55 5.20 22.17
C GLU A 96 11.69 4.75 20.97
N MET A 97 12.35 4.43 19.85
CA MET A 97 11.60 3.99 18.66
C MET A 97 10.96 2.61 18.83
N VAL A 98 9.74 2.49 18.34
CA VAL A 98 9.07 1.21 18.14
C VAL A 98 9.21 0.85 16.67
N GLN A 99 9.92 -0.25 16.37
CA GLN A 99 10.17 -0.72 15.01
C GLN A 99 9.42 -2.02 14.72
N VAL A 100 8.64 -2.04 13.64
CA VAL A 100 8.03 -3.23 13.07
C VAL A 100 8.70 -3.49 11.72
N ARG A 101 9.45 -4.59 11.65
CA ARG A 101 10.22 -5.01 10.46
C ARG A 101 9.59 -6.22 9.79
N ASP A 102 10.03 -6.51 8.57
CA ASP A 102 9.58 -7.65 7.76
C ASP A 102 8.07 -7.70 7.55
N ILE A 103 7.42 -6.52 7.46
CA ILE A 103 6.00 -6.44 7.15
C ILE A 103 5.82 -6.90 5.71
N THR A 104 5.11 -8.01 5.51
CA THR A 104 4.74 -8.47 4.17
C THR A 104 4.08 -7.33 3.40
N LEU A 105 4.52 -7.10 2.17
CA LEU A 105 3.97 -6.10 1.27
C LEU A 105 3.78 -6.74 -0.10
N THR A 106 2.53 -6.76 -0.58
CA THR A 106 2.19 -7.19 -1.94
C THR A 106 1.43 -6.07 -2.60
N SER A 107 1.94 -5.60 -3.74
CA SER A 107 1.36 -4.49 -4.50
C SER A 107 1.41 -4.79 -5.98
N THR A 108 1.01 -3.82 -6.79
CA THR A 108 0.90 -3.94 -8.24
C THR A 108 1.43 -2.66 -8.86
N CYS A 109 2.41 -2.75 -9.76
CA CYS A 109 2.97 -1.57 -10.43
C CYS A 109 1.92 -0.96 -11.36
N GLU A 110 1.69 0.35 -11.27
CA GLU A 110 0.64 1.00 -12.06
C GLU A 110 0.93 1.04 -13.56
N HIS A 111 2.20 0.94 -13.95
CA HIS A 111 2.63 1.01 -15.35
C HIS A 111 2.27 -0.25 -16.16
N HIS A 112 2.25 -1.42 -15.52
CA HIS A 112 2.06 -2.71 -16.21
C HIS A 112 1.01 -3.61 -15.56
N PHE A 113 0.50 -3.24 -14.39
CA PHE A 113 -0.44 -4.03 -13.59
C PHE A 113 0.12 -5.41 -13.21
N ILE A 114 1.43 -5.46 -12.98
CA ILE A 114 2.20 -6.65 -12.61
C ILE A 114 2.66 -6.54 -11.15
N THR A 115 2.81 -7.69 -10.49
CA THR A 115 3.20 -7.86 -9.10
C THR A 115 4.44 -7.05 -8.68
N ILE A 116 4.31 -6.39 -7.53
CA ILE A 116 5.41 -5.91 -6.67
C ILE A 116 5.38 -6.78 -5.42
N ASP A 117 6.48 -7.47 -5.16
CA ASP A 117 6.64 -8.34 -3.99
C ASP A 117 7.75 -7.78 -3.08
N GLY A 118 7.43 -7.48 -1.82
CA GLY A 118 8.37 -6.81 -0.96
C GLY A 118 8.08 -6.90 0.53
N ARG A 119 8.91 -6.17 1.28
CA ARG A 119 8.80 -6.03 2.72
C ARG A 119 8.93 -4.56 3.11
N ALA A 120 8.17 -4.17 4.11
CA ALA A 120 8.30 -2.86 4.73
C ALA A 120 8.91 -2.97 6.13
N THR A 121 9.70 -1.96 6.48
CA THR A 121 10.09 -1.65 7.86
C THR A 121 9.53 -0.30 8.21
N VAL A 122 8.77 -0.23 9.30
CA VAL A 122 8.18 0.99 9.82
C VAL A 122 8.69 1.21 11.23
N ALA A 123 9.12 2.42 11.55
CA ALA A 123 9.42 2.85 12.90
C ALA A 123 8.70 4.15 13.24
N TYR A 124 8.38 4.35 14.51
CA TYR A 124 7.93 5.63 15.03
C TYR A 124 8.39 5.79 16.48
N ILE A 125 8.51 7.04 16.93
CA ILE A 125 8.79 7.35 18.34
C ILE A 125 7.49 7.81 18.99
N PRO A 126 6.94 7.06 19.97
CA PRO A 126 5.67 7.41 20.60
C PRO A 126 5.70 8.80 21.24
N ARG A 127 4.61 9.55 21.07
CA ARG A 127 4.36 10.81 21.80
C ARG A 127 3.33 10.54 22.90
N SER A 128 2.12 11.08 22.76
CA SER A 128 1.02 10.84 23.70
C SER A 128 0.37 9.46 23.55
N LYS A 129 0.49 8.83 22.38
CA LYS A 129 -0.21 7.60 22.01
C LYS A 129 0.74 6.52 21.49
N VAL A 130 0.36 5.26 21.71
CA VAL A 130 0.98 4.06 21.15
C VAL A 130 -0.06 3.36 20.28
N ILE A 131 0.26 3.10 19.01
CA ILE A 131 -0.64 2.40 18.08
C ILE A 131 -0.55 0.90 18.28
N GLY A 132 -1.68 0.19 18.16
CA GLY A 132 -1.65 -1.27 18.17
C GLY A 132 -0.80 -1.82 17.02
N LEU A 133 0.16 -2.70 17.31
CA LEU A 133 1.17 -3.17 16.36
C LEU A 133 0.57 -3.64 15.01
N SER A 134 -0.48 -4.47 15.07
CA SER A 134 -1.14 -4.98 13.86
C SER A 134 -1.73 -3.90 12.94
N LYS A 135 -1.93 -2.67 13.43
CA LYS A 135 -2.45 -1.55 12.62
C LYS A 135 -1.40 -1.04 11.65
N ILE A 136 -0.12 -1.09 12.01
CA ILE A 136 0.98 -0.71 11.13
C ILE A 136 0.97 -1.62 9.89
N ASN A 137 0.93 -2.94 10.08
CA ASN A 137 0.83 -3.91 8.98
C ASN A 137 -0.40 -3.65 8.10
N ARG A 138 -1.57 -3.39 8.72
CA ARG A 138 -2.81 -3.13 7.98
C ARG A 138 -2.77 -1.83 7.18
N ILE A 139 -2.13 -0.78 7.69
CA ILE A 139 -1.95 0.49 6.97
C ILE A 139 -1.03 0.29 5.77
N VAL A 140 0.10 -0.39 5.96
CA VAL A 140 1.02 -0.75 4.86
C VAL A 140 0.26 -1.52 3.77
N GLN A 141 -0.49 -2.54 4.16
CA GLN A 141 -1.28 -3.34 3.22
C GLN A 141 -2.39 -2.53 2.54
N PHE A 142 -3.10 -1.65 3.26
CA PHE A 142 -4.13 -0.79 2.67
C PHE A 142 -3.58 0.04 1.51
N PHE A 143 -2.42 0.69 1.69
CA PHE A 143 -1.81 1.45 0.59
C PHE A 143 -1.20 0.55 -0.49
N ALA A 144 -0.67 -0.62 -0.12
CA ALA A 144 -0.11 -1.57 -1.09
C ALA A 144 -1.18 -2.16 -2.02
N ARG A 145 -2.44 -2.26 -1.59
CA ARG A 145 -3.58 -2.74 -2.40
C ARG A 145 -4.12 -1.67 -3.35
N ARG A 146 -3.24 -1.11 -4.18
CA ARG A 146 -3.50 -0.09 -5.21
C ARG A 146 -2.56 -0.32 -6.39
N PRO A 147 -2.86 0.23 -7.59
CA PRO A 147 -1.83 0.50 -8.58
C PRO A 147 -0.85 1.53 -8.00
N GLN A 148 0.43 1.18 -7.95
CA GLN A 148 1.43 1.95 -7.21
C GLN A 148 2.70 2.29 -8.01
N VAL A 149 3.32 3.37 -7.55
CA VAL A 149 4.74 3.70 -7.67
C VAL A 149 5.35 3.52 -6.29
N GLN A 150 6.48 2.82 -6.16
CA GLN A 150 7.03 2.44 -4.84
C GLN A 150 7.38 3.67 -3.99
N GLU A 151 7.92 4.70 -4.62
CA GLU A 151 8.25 6.00 -4.04
C GLU A 151 6.99 6.66 -3.43
N ARG A 152 5.89 6.70 -4.19
CA ARG A 152 4.60 7.23 -3.73
C ARG A 152 4.01 6.39 -2.61
N LEU A 153 4.05 5.06 -2.72
CA LEU A 153 3.60 4.13 -1.68
C LEU A 153 4.31 4.38 -0.34
N THR A 154 5.63 4.57 -0.37
CA THR A 154 6.45 4.84 0.83
C THR A 154 6.02 6.15 1.50
N GLN A 155 5.79 7.20 0.70
CA GLN A 155 5.31 8.49 1.19
C GLN A 155 3.89 8.41 1.76
N GLN A 156 2.97 7.71 1.09
CA GLN A 156 1.59 7.56 1.56
C GLN A 156 1.54 6.92 2.95
N ILE A 157 2.32 5.85 3.17
CA ILE A 157 2.40 5.17 4.47
C ILE A 157 2.98 6.10 5.53
N LEU A 158 4.05 6.85 5.22
CA LEU A 158 4.64 7.82 6.14
C LEU A 158 3.59 8.85 6.59
N VAL A 159 2.95 9.53 5.65
CA VAL A 159 1.97 10.58 5.94
C VAL A 159 0.79 10.03 6.73
N ALA A 160 0.24 8.88 6.33
CA ALA A 160 -0.87 8.27 7.04
C ALA A 160 -0.53 7.98 8.51
N LEU A 161 0.66 7.42 8.76
CA LEU A 161 1.10 7.14 10.13
C LEU A 161 1.34 8.42 10.92
N GLN A 162 1.95 9.46 10.33
CA GLN A 162 2.12 10.76 10.98
C GLN A 162 0.78 11.38 11.38
N THR A 163 -0.20 11.35 10.48
CA THR A 163 -1.56 11.86 10.73
C THR A 163 -2.28 11.08 11.83
N LEU A 164 -2.11 9.76 11.88
CA LEU A 164 -2.75 8.92 12.89
C LEU A 164 -2.08 9.07 14.27
N LEU A 165 -0.76 9.09 14.31
CA LEU A 165 0.05 9.18 15.53
C LEU A 165 0.15 10.62 16.08
N GLU A 166 -0.25 11.62 15.30
CA GLU A 166 -0.15 13.04 15.64
C GLU A 166 1.31 13.42 15.96
N SER A 167 2.24 12.88 15.16
CA SER A 167 3.68 13.06 15.31
C SER A 167 4.38 12.96 13.97
N ASP A 168 5.37 13.82 13.73
CA ASP A 168 6.21 13.73 12.53
C ASP A 168 7.26 12.62 12.62
N ASP A 169 7.51 12.07 13.81
CA ASP A 169 8.60 11.13 14.10
C ASP A 169 8.24 9.71 13.67
N VAL A 170 8.21 9.52 12.36
CA VAL A 170 7.93 8.24 11.69
C VAL A 170 8.97 8.03 10.60
N ALA A 171 9.37 6.78 10.39
CA ALA A 171 10.20 6.34 9.29
C ALA A 171 9.60 5.11 8.62
N VAL A 172 9.67 5.07 7.30
CA VAL A 172 9.19 3.96 6.47
C VAL A 172 10.27 3.62 5.47
N SER A 173 10.59 2.34 5.36
CA SER A 173 11.44 1.80 4.30
C SER A 173 10.75 0.61 3.65
N ILE A 174 10.83 0.50 2.32
CA ILE A 174 10.30 -0.60 1.54
C ILE A 174 11.42 -1.15 0.68
N SER A 175 11.68 -2.45 0.76
CA SER A 175 12.52 -3.20 -0.19
C SER A 175 11.63 -4.15 -0.97
N ALA A 176 11.63 -4.05 -2.30
CA ALA A 176 10.72 -4.84 -3.14
C ALA A 176 11.33 -5.23 -4.49
N THR A 177 10.88 -6.39 -4.99
CA THR A 177 11.14 -6.89 -6.34
C THR A 177 9.96 -6.54 -7.24
N HIS A 178 10.26 -5.95 -8.40
CA HIS A 178 9.27 -5.56 -9.40
C HIS A 178 9.23 -6.60 -10.53
N TYR A 179 8.13 -7.33 -10.68
CA TYR A 179 8.03 -8.34 -11.75
C TYR A 179 7.96 -7.71 -13.15
N CYS A 180 7.62 -6.42 -13.25
CA CYS A 180 7.73 -5.68 -14.51
C CYS A 180 9.18 -5.40 -14.96
N VAL A 181 10.16 -5.57 -14.06
CA VAL A 181 11.61 -5.52 -14.32
C VAL A 181 12.18 -6.94 -14.42
N LYS A 182 11.74 -7.84 -13.53
CA LYS A 182 12.27 -9.21 -13.41
C LYS A 182 11.80 -10.18 -14.49
N ALA A 183 10.52 -10.14 -14.87
CA ALA A 183 9.91 -11.17 -15.72
C ALA A 183 9.58 -10.70 -17.15
N ARG A 184 9.91 -9.46 -17.49
CA ARG A 184 9.72 -8.89 -18.83
C ARG A 184 10.69 -7.73 -19.08
N GLY A 185 10.81 -7.30 -20.34
CA GLY A 185 11.68 -6.18 -20.69
C GLY A 185 13.15 -6.53 -20.44
N VAL A 186 13.80 -5.81 -19.51
CA VAL A 186 15.20 -6.04 -19.14
C VAL A 186 15.44 -7.41 -18.49
N MET A 187 14.43 -7.99 -17.84
CA MET A 187 14.47 -9.32 -17.23
C MET A 187 15.63 -9.51 -16.23
N ASP A 188 15.87 -8.50 -15.38
CA ASP A 188 16.86 -8.62 -14.31
C ASP A 188 16.34 -9.52 -13.19
N ALA A 189 16.86 -10.75 -13.13
CA ALA A 189 16.42 -11.78 -12.21
C ALA A 189 16.72 -11.48 -10.73
N THR A 190 17.62 -10.54 -10.45
CA THR A 190 18.28 -10.37 -9.14
C THR A 190 18.08 -9.02 -8.49
N SER A 191 17.83 -7.97 -9.27
CA SER A 191 17.66 -6.62 -8.75
C SER A 191 16.46 -6.50 -7.80
N SER A 192 16.61 -5.61 -6.81
CA SER A 192 15.55 -5.14 -5.93
C SER A 192 15.68 -3.63 -5.76
N THR A 193 14.57 -2.98 -5.40
CA THR A 193 14.52 -1.54 -5.20
C THR A 193 14.19 -1.22 -3.75
N THR A 194 15.00 -0.38 -3.12
CA THR A 194 14.75 0.15 -1.77
C THR A 194 14.36 1.63 -1.84
N THR A 195 13.26 1.98 -1.18
CA THR A 195 12.79 3.37 -1.02
C THR A 195 12.62 3.66 0.47
N THR A 196 12.95 4.89 0.88
CA THR A 196 12.86 5.30 2.29
C THR A 196 12.28 6.69 2.42
N SER A 197 11.30 6.84 3.31
CA SER A 197 10.65 8.10 3.67
C SER A 197 10.84 8.35 5.16
N LEU A 198 11.55 9.44 5.49
CA LEU A 198 11.90 9.81 6.86
C LEU A 198 11.19 11.10 7.27
N GLY A 199 10.54 11.09 8.43
CA GLY A 199 9.88 12.24 9.04
C GLY A 199 10.52 12.62 10.39
N GLY A 200 10.28 13.86 10.82
CA GLY A 200 10.67 14.34 12.15
C GLY A 200 12.15 14.08 12.47
N ILE A 201 12.41 13.53 13.65
CA ILE A 201 13.78 13.23 14.12
C ILE A 201 14.50 12.15 13.32
N PHE A 202 13.79 11.23 12.66
CA PHE A 202 14.43 10.29 11.72
C PHE A 202 15.04 11.02 10.52
N LYS A 203 14.51 12.20 10.16
CA LYS A 203 15.09 13.05 9.11
C LYS A 203 16.04 14.10 9.67
N SER A 204 15.79 14.69 10.83
CA SER A 204 16.62 15.81 11.30
C SER A 204 17.83 15.40 12.14
N ARG A 205 17.84 14.21 12.77
CA ARG A 205 18.95 13.71 13.60
C ARG A 205 19.68 12.56 12.92
N ALA A 206 20.99 12.70 12.76
CA ALA A 206 21.81 11.72 12.07
C ALA A 206 21.85 10.39 12.83
N GLU A 207 21.94 10.43 14.16
CA GLU A 207 22.06 9.26 15.04
C GLU A 207 20.81 8.39 14.93
N THR A 208 19.62 8.97 15.14
CA THR A 208 18.33 8.28 15.01
C THR A 208 18.10 7.75 13.60
N ARG A 209 18.53 8.51 12.57
CA ARG A 209 18.48 8.04 11.19
C ARG A 209 19.33 6.78 10.99
N HIS A 210 20.58 6.79 11.44
CA HIS A 210 21.49 5.65 11.29
C HIS A 210 21.00 4.44 12.07
N GLU A 211 20.47 4.66 13.27
CA GLU A 211 19.87 3.60 14.09
C GLU A 211 18.72 2.91 13.34
N PHE A 212 17.77 3.68 12.78
CA PHE A 212 16.70 3.13 11.94
C PHE A 212 17.23 2.36 10.73
N LEU A 213 18.14 2.99 9.95
CA LEU A 213 18.71 2.40 8.74
C LEU A 213 19.54 1.14 9.01
N SER A 214 20.08 0.96 10.21
CA SER A 214 20.79 -0.25 10.60
C SER A 214 19.86 -1.47 10.78
N GLY A 215 18.58 -1.23 11.09
CA GLY A 215 17.57 -2.27 11.33
C GLY A 215 16.61 -2.54 10.18
N ILE A 216 16.82 -1.95 8.99
CA ILE A 216 15.96 -2.20 7.82
C ILE A 216 16.26 -3.55 7.17
N VAL A 217 15.23 -4.11 6.53
CA VAL A 217 15.37 -5.31 5.70
C VAL A 217 16.21 -4.94 4.46
N ARG A 218 17.20 -5.76 4.14
CA ARG A 218 18.01 -5.66 2.91
C ARG A 218 17.40 -6.54 1.84
#